data_AF-A0A6L3MMV6-F1
#
_entry.id   AF-A0A6L3MMV6-F1
#
_cell.length_a   1.000
_cell.length_b   1.000
_cell.length_c   1.000
_cell.angle_alpha   90.00
_cell.angle_beta   90.00
_cell.angle_gamma   90.00
#
_symmetry.space_group_name_H-M   'P 1'
#
loop_
_entity.id
_entity.type
_entity.pdbx_description
1 polymer ?
#
loop_
_entity_poly.entity_id
_entity_poly.type
_entity_poly.pdbx_seq_one_letter_code
_entity_poly.pdbx_strand_id
1 'polypeptide(L)'
;ALRALDHAGRPWRERFTGGGVAAVAAAAAAGLAVCPLARRVAPRTLVDVGAKFGLPPLPHSQVVLYTRVRDARSAAALRRFADSLAISA
;
A
#
# COMPACT_ATOMS: atom_id res chain seq x y z
N ALA A 1 5.16 5.00 -6.46
CA ALA A 1 6.01 3.98 -7.11
C ALA A 1 6.62 4.49 -8.39
N LEU A 2 5.83 4.84 -9.42
CA LEU A 2 6.34 5.34 -10.71
C LEU A 2 7.31 6.52 -10.54
N ARG A 3 6.89 7.58 -9.82
CA ARG A 3 7.77 8.70 -9.46
C ARG A 3 9.09 8.31 -8.79
N ALA A 4 9.09 7.25 -7.97
CA ALA A 4 10.30 6.78 -7.31
C ALA A 4 11.25 6.11 -8.32
N LEU A 5 10.70 5.34 -9.27
CA LEU A 5 11.47 4.78 -10.38
C LEU A 5 12.04 5.88 -11.26
N ASP A 6 11.23 6.88 -11.60
CA ASP A 6 11.65 8.02 -12.43
C ASP A 6 12.78 8.79 -11.75
N HIS A 7 12.65 9.10 -10.45
CA HIS A 7 13.68 9.78 -9.68
C HIS A 7 14.98 8.95 -9.56
N ALA A 8 14.86 7.63 -9.45
CA ALA A 8 15.99 6.71 -9.41
C ALA A 8 16.58 6.41 -10.80
N GLY A 9 16.03 6.97 -11.88
CA GLY A 9 16.43 6.65 -13.26
C GLY A 9 16.27 5.18 -13.62
N ARG A 10 15.35 4.46 -12.97
CA ARG A 10 15.14 3.03 -13.18
C ARG A 10 14.21 2.80 -14.37
N PRO A 11 14.70 2.22 -15.49
CA PRO A 11 13.86 1.96 -16.64
C PRO A 11 12.76 0.97 -16.26
N TRP A 12 11.52 1.31 -16.63
CA TRP A 12 10.36 0.48 -16.36
C TRP A 12 9.41 0.53 -17.54
N ARG A 13 8.51 -0.46 -17.60
CA ARG A 13 7.41 -0.49 -18.56
C ARG A 13 6.16 -1.01 -17.86
N GLU A 14 5.02 -0.45 -18.21
CA GLU A 14 3.74 -0.98 -17.74
C GLU A 14 3.49 -2.34 -18.42
N ARG A 15 3.25 -3.38 -17.62
CA ARG A 15 2.92 -4.73 -18.11
C ARG A 15 1.48 -5.12 -17.85
N PHE A 16 0.86 -4.55 -16.83
CA PHE A 16 -0.48 -4.86 -16.42
C PHE A 16 -1.05 -3.70 -15.59
N THR A 17 -2.30 -3.34 -15.88
CA THR A 17 -3.10 -2.41 -15.10
C THR A 17 -4.43 -3.10 -14.79
N GLY A 18 -4.85 -3.07 -13.53
CA GLY A 18 -6.05 -3.77 -13.07
C GLY A 18 -6.88 -2.89 -12.12
N GLY A 19 -8.16 -3.24 -11.94
CA GLY A 19 -9.15 -2.45 -11.20
C GLY A 19 -8.93 -2.35 -9.68
N GLY A 20 -7.77 -2.75 -9.15
CA GLY A 20 -7.45 -2.65 -7.72
C GLY A 20 -6.25 -3.47 -7.30
N VAL A 21 -5.92 -3.38 -6.00
CA VAL A 21 -4.75 -4.04 -5.40
C VAL A 21 -4.78 -5.57 -5.58
N ALA A 22 -5.95 -6.19 -5.42
CA ALA A 22 -6.10 -7.64 -5.56
C ALA A 22 -5.75 -8.12 -6.99
N ALA A 23 -6.20 -7.40 -8.02
CA ALA A 23 -5.91 -7.74 -9.41
C ALA A 23 -4.41 -7.63 -9.72
N VAL A 24 -3.76 -6.56 -9.25
CA VAL A 24 -2.31 -6.36 -9.45
C VAL A 24 -1.49 -7.38 -8.67
N ALA A 25 -1.89 -7.73 -7.44
CA ALA A 25 -1.24 -8.78 -6.66
C ALA A 25 -1.36 -10.16 -7.32
N ALA A 26 -2.52 -10.47 -7.91
CA ALA A 26 -2.71 -11.70 -8.67
C ALA A 26 -1.83 -11.74 -9.93
N ALA A 27 -1.71 -10.64 -10.67
CA ALA A 27 -0.81 -10.56 -11.82
C ALA A 27 0.67 -10.78 -11.44
N ALA A 28 1.10 -10.23 -10.29
CA ALA A 28 2.44 -10.49 -9.76
C ALA A 28 2.63 -11.94 -9.31
N ALA A 29 1.62 -12.54 -8.67
CA ALA A 29 1.65 -13.94 -8.26
C ALA A 29 1.70 -14.91 -9.46
N ALA A 30 1.08 -14.52 -10.58
CA ALA A 30 1.17 -15.23 -11.85
C ALA A 30 2.50 -15.02 -12.59
N GLY A 31 3.43 -14.23 -12.05
CA GLY A 31 4.74 -13.98 -12.65
C GLY A 31 4.74 -12.98 -13.82
N LEU A 32 3.65 -12.22 -14.01
CA LEU A 32 3.53 -11.30 -15.15
C LEU A 32 4.33 -10.00 -14.96
N ALA A 33 4.48 -9.54 -13.72
CA ALA A 33 5.11 -8.27 -13.39
C ALA A 33 5.58 -8.22 -11.93
N VAL A 34 6.41 -7.21 -11.60
CA VAL A 34 6.63 -6.76 -10.22
C VAL A 34 5.57 -5.72 -9.87
N CYS A 35 5.10 -5.71 -8.61
CA CYS A 35 4.14 -4.70 -8.16
C CYS A 35 4.51 -4.11 -6.80
N PRO A 36 4.23 -2.82 -6.56
CA PRO A 36 4.38 -2.20 -5.26
C PRO A 36 3.20 -2.58 -4.35
N LEU A 37 3.48 -3.21 -3.21
CA LEU A 37 2.47 -3.59 -2.21
C LEU A 37 2.92 -3.20 -0.81
N ALA A 38 1.98 -2.76 0.03
CA ALA A 38 2.24 -2.61 1.45
C ALA A 38 2.43 -4.00 2.08
N ARG A 39 3.45 -4.15 2.92
CA ARG A 39 3.86 -5.44 3.50
C ARG A 39 2.71 -6.17 4.22
N ARG A 40 1.77 -5.46 4.82
CA ARG A 40 0.61 -6.03 5.54
C ARG A 40 -0.43 -6.70 4.63
N VAL A 41 -0.56 -6.22 3.39
CA VAL A 41 -1.58 -6.72 2.44
C VAL A 41 -0.97 -7.60 1.36
N ALA A 42 0.36 -7.74 1.33
CA ALA A 42 1.05 -8.59 0.39
C ALA A 42 0.71 -10.07 0.66
N PRO A 43 0.21 -10.82 -0.35
CA PRO A 43 0.03 -12.26 -0.21
C PRO A 43 1.33 -12.96 0.16
N ARG A 44 1.25 -13.99 1.00
CA ARG A 44 2.42 -14.79 1.43
C ARG A 44 3.12 -15.52 0.28
N THR A 45 2.46 -15.66 -0.86
CA THR A 45 2.98 -16.26 -2.09
C THR A 45 3.93 -15.33 -2.85
N LEU A 46 3.94 -14.04 -2.53
CA LEU A 46 4.85 -13.07 -3.13
C LEU A 46 6.14 -12.96 -2.32
N VAL A 47 7.23 -12.66 -3.02
CA VAL A 47 8.53 -12.37 -2.42
C VAL A 47 8.91 -10.92 -2.69
N ASP A 48 9.63 -10.30 -1.75
CA ASP A 48 10.21 -8.98 -1.95
C ASP A 48 11.40 -9.09 -2.91
N VAL A 49 11.33 -8.37 -4.03
CA VAL A 49 12.35 -8.36 -5.08
C VAL A 49 13.08 -7.03 -5.20
N GLY A 50 12.84 -6.11 -4.25
CA GLY A 50 13.37 -4.74 -4.30
C GLY A 50 14.89 -4.71 -4.43
N ALA A 51 15.60 -5.40 -3.51
CA ALA A 51 17.06 -5.49 -3.55
C ALA A 51 17.57 -6.21 -4.81
N LYS A 52 16.92 -7.31 -5.21
CA LYS A 52 17.31 -8.11 -6.38
C LYS A 52 17.32 -7.30 -7.68
N PHE A 53 16.35 -6.40 -7.85
CA PHE A 53 16.23 -5.57 -9.06
C PHE A 53 16.72 -4.12 -8.85
N GLY A 54 17.36 -3.82 -7.71
CA GLY A 54 17.83 -2.48 -7.38
C GLY A 54 16.73 -1.42 -7.39
N LEU A 55 15.51 -1.80 -6.98
CA LEU A 55 14.35 -0.93 -6.95
C LEU A 55 14.47 0.06 -5.77
N PRO A 56 14.07 1.33 -5.97
CA PRO A 56 14.10 2.33 -4.92
C PRO A 56 13.13 1.97 -3.79
N PRO A 57 13.45 2.30 -2.53
CA PRO A 57 12.50 2.16 -1.44
C PRO A 57 11.28 3.05 -1.68
N LEU A 58 10.11 2.59 -1.25
CA LEU A 58 8.87 3.35 -1.31
C LEU A 58 8.57 3.96 0.06
N PRO A 59 7.99 5.18 0.10
CA PRO A 59 7.54 5.77 1.36
C PRO A 59 6.43 4.92 1.97
N HIS A 60 6.29 5.01 3.29
CA HIS A 60 5.21 4.32 4.01
C HIS A 60 3.84 4.80 3.53
N SER A 61 2.91 3.85 3.38
CA SER A 61 1.49 4.17 3.19
C SER A 61 0.88 4.59 4.52
N GLN A 62 0.13 5.68 4.51
CA GLN A 62 -0.60 6.18 5.67
C GLN A 62 -2.10 5.98 5.46
N VAL A 63 -2.76 5.40 6.46
CA VAL A 63 -4.23 5.32 6.52
C VAL A 63 -4.69 6.37 7.53
N VAL A 64 -5.60 7.24 7.11
CA VAL A 64 -6.06 8.37 7.93
C VAL A 64 -7.58 8.31 8.06
N LEU A 65 -8.07 8.46 9.29
CA LEU A 65 -9.49 8.57 9.58
C LEU A 65 -9.93 10.04 9.47
N TYR A 66 -10.67 10.36 8.41
CA TYR A 66 -11.28 11.68 8.25
C TYR A 66 -12.68 11.70 8.88
N THR A 67 -12.98 12.76 9.62
CA THR A 67 -14.29 12.96 10.27
C THR A 67 -14.75 14.41 10.12
N ARG A 68 -16.07 14.62 10.18
CA ARG A 68 -16.70 15.94 10.28
C ARG A 68 -17.57 16.09 11.53
N VAL A 69 -17.46 15.15 12.46
CA VAL A 69 -18.22 15.15 13.72
C VAL A 69 -17.85 16.38 14.56
N ARG A 70 -18.86 17.02 15.15
CA ARG A 70 -18.69 18.25 15.96
C ARG A 70 -19.32 18.16 17.35
N ASP A 71 -20.28 17.26 17.56
CA ASP A 71 -20.91 17.10 18.87
C ASP A 71 -20.08 16.20 19.79
N ALA A 72 -20.17 16.49 21.09
CA ALA A 72 -19.34 15.84 22.11
C ALA A 72 -19.57 14.33 22.21
N ARG A 73 -20.82 13.87 22.03
CA ARG A 73 -21.16 12.44 22.15
C ARG A 73 -20.54 11.63 21.02
N SER A 74 -20.70 12.08 19.79
CA SER A 74 -20.14 11.43 18.61
C SER A 74 -18.61 11.51 18.59
N ALA A 75 -18.03 12.62 19.08
CA ALA A 75 -16.58 12.75 19.22
C ALA A 75 -16.00 11.73 20.22
N ALA A 76 -16.69 11.50 21.34
CA ALA A 76 -16.29 10.49 22.32
C ALA A 76 -16.35 9.06 21.74
N ALA A 77 -17.37 8.74 20.95
CA ALA A 77 -17.48 7.45 20.27
C ALA A 77 -16.37 7.28 19.22
N LEU A 78 -16.11 8.31 18.41
CA LEU A 78 -15.05 8.31 17.41
C LEU A 78 -13.67 8.10 18.05
N ARG A 79 -13.42 8.72 19.21
CA ARG A 79 -12.15 8.55 19.93
C ARG A 79 -11.93 7.11 20.35
N ARG A 80 -12.95 6.47 20.94
CA ARG A 80 -12.87 5.03 21.31
C ARG A 80 -12.61 4.14 20.10
N PHE A 81 -13.25 4.43 18.96
CA PHE A 81 -12.99 3.70 17.73
C PHE A 81 -11.55 3.92 17.23
N ALA A 82 -11.08 5.17 17.20
CA ALA A 82 -9.71 5.50 16.79
C ALA A 82 -8.66 4.80 17.69
N ASP A 83 -8.89 4.75 19.00
CA ASP A 83 -8.00 4.06 19.94
C ASP A 83 -7.94 2.55 19.64
N SER A 84 -9.07 1.93 19.25
CA SER A 84 -9.09 0.51 18.84
C SER A 84 -8.29 0.23 17.56
N LEU A 85 -8.27 1.17 16.62
CA LEU A 85 -7.46 1.08 15.40
C LEU A 85 -5.96 1.23 15.70
N ALA A 86 -5.61 2.08 16.67
CA ALA A 86 -4.21 2.31 17.06
C ALA A 86 -3.56 1.07 17.71
N ILE A 87 -4.34 0.21 18.36
CA ILE A 87 -3.86 -1.05 18.98
C ILE A 87 -3.59 -2.13 17.92
N SER A 88 -4.29 -2.07 16.78
CA SER A 88 -4.16 -3.04 15.68
C SER A 88 -3.17 -2.58 14.59
N ALA A 89 -2.63 -1.36 14.74
CA ALA A 89 -1.65 -0.76 13.84
C ALA A 89 -0.23 -1.05 14.30
#